data_AF-A0A816EBS0-F1
#
_entry.id   AF-A0A816EBS0-F1
#
_cell.length_a   1.000
_cell.length_b   1.000
_cell.length_c   1.000
_cell.angle_alpha   90.00
_cell.angle_beta   90.00
_cell.angle_gamma   90.00
#
_symmetry.space_group_name_H-M   'P 1'
#
loop_
_entity.id
_entity.type
_entity.pdbx_description
1 polymer ?
#
loop_
_entity_poly.entity_id
_entity_poly.type
_entity_poly.pdbx_seq_one_letter_code
_entity_poly.pdbx_strand_id
1 'polypeptide(L)'
;MFGRHRRQYTKQIARSLNYILNNPKCFDLTQLCVVKGHHCWLVHVDISVLRYEGNLHDACSFAMKAALSETKVPALKVNHDEETNEVSVDVCDDPYQYGVLDVSNLPVLITVGQINGVHTVDTTIKEDSVTLARITYGIKPSGSIVYMNKDGGGSLDLLNIRSMGKVCFIY
;
A
#
# COMPACT_ATOMS: atom_id res chain seq x y z
N MET A 1 -15.98 6.44 -23.52
CA MET A 1 -14.77 5.58 -23.38
C MET A 1 -14.03 5.75 -22.04
N PHE A 2 -14.19 6.88 -21.31
CA PHE A 2 -13.47 7.20 -20.08
C PHE A 2 -13.80 6.37 -18.81
N GLY A 3 -14.99 5.80 -18.69
CA GLY A 3 -15.41 5.10 -17.46
C GLY A 3 -14.77 3.72 -17.24
N ARG A 4 -14.55 2.94 -18.31
CA ARG A 4 -13.99 1.57 -18.20
C ARG A 4 -12.50 1.57 -17.89
N HIS A 5 -11.73 2.44 -18.55
CA HIS A 5 -10.30 2.58 -18.33
C HIS A 5 -10.00 3.07 -16.91
N ARG A 6 -10.74 4.10 -16.43
CA ARG A 6 -10.63 4.57 -15.05
C ARG A 6 -10.93 3.47 -14.03
N ARG A 7 -11.99 2.69 -14.23
CA ARG A 7 -12.33 1.56 -13.34
C ARG A 7 -11.24 0.48 -13.33
N GLN A 8 -10.62 0.18 -14.47
CA GLN A 8 -9.52 -0.78 -14.53
C GLN A 8 -8.29 -0.25 -13.79
N TYR A 9 -7.93 1.02 -13.98
CA TYR A 9 -6.79 1.64 -13.33
C TYR A 9 -6.96 1.69 -11.79
N THR A 10 -8.14 2.10 -11.30
CA THR A 10 -8.44 2.06 -9.86
C THR A 10 -8.39 0.64 -9.29
N LYS A 11 -8.89 -0.36 -10.02
CA LYS A 11 -8.78 -1.77 -9.60
C LYS A 11 -7.34 -2.25 -9.52
N GLN A 12 -6.47 -1.81 -10.42
CA GLN A 12 -5.05 -2.15 -10.38
C GLN A 12 -4.39 -1.58 -9.12
N ILE A 13 -4.60 -0.29 -8.82
CA ILE A 13 -4.09 0.34 -7.61
C ILE A 13 -4.60 -0.39 -6.36
N ALA A 14 -5.90 -0.65 -6.28
CA ALA A 14 -6.48 -1.38 -5.16
C ALA A 14 -5.87 -2.78 -5.00
N ARG A 15 -5.57 -3.47 -6.11
CA ARG A 15 -4.88 -4.78 -6.07
C ARG A 15 -3.45 -4.65 -5.57
N SER A 16 -2.71 -3.64 -6.02
CA SER A 16 -1.32 -3.39 -5.58
C SER A 16 -1.27 -3.13 -4.07
N LEU A 17 -2.12 -2.25 -3.57
CA LEU A 17 -2.16 -1.89 -2.15
C LEU A 17 -2.63 -3.06 -1.28
N ASN A 18 -3.68 -3.79 -1.71
CA ASN A 18 -4.12 -5.00 -1.02
C ASN A 18 -3.03 -6.07 -0.97
N TYR A 19 -2.28 -6.26 -2.07
CA TYR A 19 -1.16 -7.19 -2.07
C TYR A 19 -0.11 -6.80 -1.03
N ILE A 20 0.20 -5.51 -0.90
CA ILE A 20 1.17 -5.01 0.09
C ILE A 20 0.67 -5.24 1.51
N LEU A 21 -0.58 -4.90 1.83
CA LEU A 21 -1.14 -5.03 3.19
C LEU A 21 -1.31 -6.50 3.62
N ASN A 22 -1.53 -7.41 2.67
CA ASN A 22 -1.65 -8.85 2.95
C ASN A 22 -0.32 -9.60 2.82
N ASN A 23 0.81 -8.90 2.64
CA ASN A 23 2.12 -9.51 2.59
C ASN A 23 2.80 -9.42 3.97
N PRO A 24 3.05 -10.55 4.65
CA PRO A 24 3.69 -10.56 5.97
C PRO A 24 5.09 -9.91 6.01
N LYS A 25 5.76 -9.78 4.86
CA LYS A 25 7.07 -9.09 4.77
C LYS A 25 6.95 -7.56 4.76
N CYS A 26 5.73 -7.05 4.60
CA CYS A 26 5.40 -5.63 4.48
C CYS A 26 4.58 -5.13 5.67
N PHE A 27 3.60 -5.92 6.12
CA PHE A 27 2.71 -5.57 7.22
C PHE A 27 2.40 -6.82 8.05
N ASP A 28 2.69 -6.76 9.36
CA ASP A 28 2.48 -7.88 10.26
C ASP A 28 1.02 -7.91 10.72
N LEU A 29 0.21 -8.80 10.15
CA LEU A 29 -1.19 -8.95 10.53
C LEU A 29 -1.39 -9.52 11.94
N THR A 30 -0.36 -10.08 12.59
CA THR A 30 -0.48 -10.62 13.95
C THR A 30 -0.73 -9.51 14.98
N GLN A 31 -0.30 -8.27 14.70
CA GLN A 31 -0.59 -7.11 15.53
C GLN A 31 -2.09 -6.80 15.65
N LEU A 32 -2.91 -7.30 14.72
CA LEU A 32 -4.36 -7.14 14.71
C LEU A 32 -5.07 -8.25 15.51
N CYS A 33 -4.36 -9.28 15.96
CA CYS A 33 -4.97 -10.36 16.74
C CYS A 33 -5.20 -9.91 18.18
N VAL A 34 -6.45 -10.05 18.66
CA VAL A 34 -6.82 -9.73 20.04
C VAL A 34 -6.82 -11.01 20.87
N VAL A 35 -7.59 -12.00 20.42
CA VAL A 35 -7.69 -13.33 21.03
C VAL A 35 -7.52 -14.35 19.92
N LYS A 36 -6.45 -15.14 20.00
CA LYS A 36 -6.10 -16.12 18.95
C LYS A 36 -7.25 -17.11 18.73
N GLY A 37 -7.75 -17.15 17.50
CA GLY A 37 -8.85 -18.06 17.12
C GLY A 37 -10.26 -17.53 17.43
N HIS A 38 -10.39 -16.37 18.07
CA HIS A 38 -11.69 -15.79 18.46
C HIS A 38 -11.89 -14.39 17.89
N HIS A 39 -10.99 -13.44 18.21
CA HIS A 39 -11.17 -12.02 17.88
C HIS A 39 -9.92 -11.39 17.27
N CYS A 40 -10.13 -10.59 16.22
CA CYS A 40 -9.11 -9.75 15.62
C CYS A 40 -9.72 -8.43 15.12
N TRP A 41 -8.86 -7.44 14.93
CA TRP A 41 -9.20 -6.22 14.24
C TRP A 41 -9.29 -6.44 12.74
N LEU A 42 -10.33 -5.88 12.14
CA LEU A 42 -10.45 -5.74 10.70
C LEU A 42 -10.22 -4.27 10.33
N VAL A 43 -9.14 -4.01 9.60
CA VAL A 43 -8.79 -2.66 9.15
C VAL A 43 -9.26 -2.47 7.71
N HIS A 44 -10.14 -1.49 7.50
CA HIS A 44 -10.56 -1.07 6.16
C HIS A 44 -9.82 0.21 5.76
N VAL A 45 -9.20 0.19 4.58
CA VAL A 45 -8.52 1.35 4.00
C VAL A 45 -9.30 1.82 2.79
N ASP A 46 -9.90 3.01 2.91
CA ASP A 46 -10.65 3.66 1.83
C ASP A 46 -9.88 4.85 1.27
N ILE A 47 -9.66 4.86 -0.05
CA ILE A 47 -8.93 5.94 -0.73
C ILE A 47 -9.87 6.64 -1.71
N SER A 48 -10.05 7.95 -1.51
CA SER A 48 -10.84 8.83 -2.38
C SER A 48 -9.93 9.77 -3.18
N VAL A 49 -9.92 9.62 -4.50
CA VAL A 49 -9.10 10.46 -5.40
C VAL A 49 -9.92 11.68 -5.83
N LEU A 50 -9.53 12.85 -5.32
CA LEU A 50 -10.21 14.12 -5.61
C LEU A 50 -9.79 14.72 -6.96
N ARG A 51 -8.51 14.59 -7.29
CA ARG A 51 -7.90 15.10 -8.52
C ARG A 51 -6.86 14.11 -9.01
N TYR A 52 -6.74 13.98 -10.33
CA TYR A 52 -5.74 13.15 -10.99
C TYR A 52 -4.94 14.02 -11.95
N GLU A 53 -3.63 14.17 -11.69
CA GLU A 53 -2.68 14.92 -12.53
C GLU A 53 -1.42 14.11 -12.89
N GLY A 54 -1.41 12.81 -12.58
CA GLY A 54 -0.27 11.92 -12.79
C GLY A 54 -0.05 11.03 -11.57
N ASN A 55 0.94 10.14 -11.69
CA ASN A 55 1.56 9.38 -10.60
C ASN A 55 0.64 8.84 -9.46
N LEU A 56 -0.53 8.30 -9.79
CA LEU A 56 -1.54 7.99 -8.79
C LEU A 56 -1.21 6.76 -7.92
N HIS A 57 -0.45 5.79 -8.44
CA HIS A 57 -0.03 4.63 -7.65
C HIS A 57 0.79 5.06 -6.42
N ASP A 58 1.76 5.92 -6.66
CA ASP A 58 2.70 6.42 -5.66
C ASP A 58 1.93 7.24 -4.63
N ALA A 59 1.13 8.22 -5.08
CA ALA A 59 0.30 9.05 -4.22
C ALA A 59 -0.64 8.23 -3.31
N CYS A 60 -1.32 7.22 -3.85
CA CYS A 60 -2.19 6.35 -3.07
C CYS A 60 -1.41 5.51 -2.03
N SER A 61 -0.19 5.08 -2.35
CA SER A 61 0.65 4.33 -1.41
C SER A 61 1.14 5.20 -0.25
N PHE A 62 1.52 6.46 -0.53
CA PHE A 62 1.87 7.43 0.49
C PHE A 62 0.66 7.74 1.39
N ALA A 63 -0.51 8.00 0.80
CA ALA A 63 -1.73 8.25 1.54
C ALA A 63 -2.12 7.08 2.45
N MET A 64 -2.04 5.84 1.94
CA MET A 64 -2.28 4.64 2.75
C MET A 64 -1.30 4.54 3.92
N LYS A 65 0.01 4.70 3.66
CA LYS A 65 1.02 4.61 4.72
C LYS A 65 0.84 5.69 5.78
N ALA A 66 0.58 6.93 5.38
CA ALA A 66 0.33 8.05 6.29
C ALA A 66 -0.95 7.85 7.11
N ALA A 67 -2.04 7.36 6.49
CA ALA A 67 -3.28 7.08 7.20
C ALA A 67 -3.07 5.99 8.26
N LEU A 68 -2.36 4.91 7.91
CA LEU A 68 -2.08 3.82 8.84
C LEU A 68 -1.11 4.23 9.96
N SER A 69 -0.13 5.10 9.70
CA SER A 69 0.78 5.59 10.75
C SER A 69 0.07 6.43 11.81
N GLU A 70 -0.96 7.17 11.41
CA GLU A 70 -1.77 8.02 12.30
C GLU A 70 -3.00 7.29 12.88
N THR A 71 -3.22 6.03 12.50
CA THR A 71 -4.37 5.25 12.96
C THR A 71 -4.20 4.89 14.44
N LYS A 72 -5.16 5.34 15.25
CA LYS A 72 -5.29 4.98 16.66
C LYS A 72 -6.24 3.80 16.79
N VAL A 73 -5.74 2.67 17.26
CA VAL A 73 -6.52 1.46 17.50
C VAL A 73 -7.03 1.51 18.94
N PRO A 74 -8.35 1.54 19.20
CA PRO A 74 -8.88 1.60 20.56
C PRO A 74 -8.36 0.46 21.43
N ALA A 75 -8.03 0.76 22.69
CA ALA A 75 -7.69 -0.29 23.65
C ALA A 75 -8.91 -1.21 23.89
N LEU A 76 -8.65 -2.49 24.16
CA LEU A 76 -9.67 -3.50 24.44
C LEU A 76 -9.48 -4.08 25.83
N LYS A 77 -10.59 -4.42 26.48
CA LYS A 77 -10.63 -5.22 27.70
C LYS A 77 -11.11 -6.62 27.32
N VAL A 78 -10.29 -7.62 27.61
CA VAL A 78 -10.64 -9.03 27.37
C VAL A 78 -11.08 -9.62 28.71
N ASN A 79 -12.33 -10.08 28.76
CA ASN A 79 -12.85 -10.78 29.94
C ASN A 79 -12.96 -12.27 29.61
N HIS A 80 -12.58 -13.09 30.59
CA HIS A 80 -12.68 -14.54 30.51
C HIS A 80 -13.66 -15.01 31.58
N ASP A 81 -14.70 -15.70 31.16
CA ASP A 81 -15.62 -16.38 32.06
C ASP A 81 -15.10 -17.80 32.33
N GLU A 82 -14.69 -18.06 33.58
CA GLU A 82 -14.11 -19.34 33.99
C GLU A 82 -15.13 -20.49 34.04
N GLU A 83 -16.43 -20.19 34.19
CA GLU A 83 -17.48 -21.22 34.24
C GLU A 83 -17.90 -21.66 32.83
N THR A 84 -18.04 -20.71 31.91
CA THR A 84 -18.54 -20.98 30.55
C THR A 84 -17.41 -21.15 29.52
N ASN A 85 -16.16 -20.81 29.88
CA ASN A 85 -15.03 -20.67 28.95
C ASN A 85 -15.29 -19.67 27.80
N GLU A 86 -16.25 -18.76 27.98
CA GLU A 86 -16.51 -17.70 27.00
C GLU A 86 -15.50 -16.56 27.13
N VAL A 87 -15.14 -15.98 25.98
CA VAL A 87 -14.26 -14.81 25.90
C VAL A 87 -15.08 -13.65 25.35
N SER A 88 -15.16 -12.57 26.11
CA SER A 88 -15.78 -11.32 25.67
C SER A 88 -14.74 -10.21 25.54
N VAL A 89 -15.00 -9.30 24.60
CA VAL A 89 -14.10 -8.19 24.27
C VAL A 89 -14.89 -6.90 24.30
N ASP A 90 -14.53 -6.02 25.23
CA ASP A 90 -15.12 -4.70 25.38
C ASP A 90 -14.14 -3.63 24.88
N VAL A 91 -14.66 -2.62 24.17
CA VAL A 91 -13.86 -1.47 23.75
C VAL A 91 -13.68 -0.52 24.93
N CYS A 92 -12.47 0.00 25.13
CA CYS A 92 -12.22 1.01 26.14
C CYS A 92 -12.78 2.36 25.70
N ASP A 93 -13.59 2.98 26.56
CA ASP A 93 -14.18 4.31 26.30
C ASP A 93 -13.20 5.48 26.49
N ASP A 94 -12.00 5.24 27.01
CA ASP A 94 -10.99 6.28 27.22
C ASP A 94 -10.30 6.63 25.89
N PRO A 95 -10.51 7.83 25.33
CA PRO A 95 -9.94 8.23 24.05
C PRO A 95 -8.41 8.40 24.09
N TYR A 96 -7.80 8.41 25.28
CA TYR A 96 -6.35 8.47 25.46
C TYR A 96 -5.70 7.08 25.54
N GLN A 97 -6.49 6.01 25.62
CA GLN A 97 -6.01 4.63 25.60
C GLN A 97 -6.16 4.03 24.21
N TYR A 98 -5.06 4.04 23.45
CA TYR A 98 -5.02 3.47 22.12
C TYR A 98 -3.66 2.83 21.83
N GLY A 99 -3.68 1.80 20.99
CA GLY A 99 -2.52 1.28 20.30
C GLY A 99 -2.28 2.01 18.98
N VAL A 100 -1.11 1.79 18.41
CA VAL A 100 -0.74 2.27 17.07
C VAL A 100 -0.35 1.08 16.21
N LEU A 101 -0.55 1.20 14.90
CA LEU A 101 -0.13 0.19 13.95
C LEU A 101 1.36 0.33 13.65
N ASP A 102 2.10 -0.79 13.67
CA ASP A 102 3.48 -0.80 13.17
C ASP A 102 3.48 -0.83 11.63
N VAL A 103 3.87 0.32 11.07
CA VAL A 103 4.03 0.52 9.62
C VAL A 103 5.48 0.75 9.21
N SER A 104 6.44 0.47 10.10
CA SER A 104 7.87 0.67 9.87
C SER A 104 8.38 -0.08 8.64
N ASN A 105 7.85 -1.27 8.36
CA ASN A 105 8.19 -2.09 7.21
C ASN A 105 7.30 -1.87 5.99
N LEU A 106 6.27 -1.02 6.07
CA LEU A 106 5.32 -0.82 4.98
C LEU A 106 6.03 -0.10 3.81
N PRO A 107 6.04 -0.68 2.60
CA PRO A 107 6.70 -0.07 1.45
C PRO A 107 5.90 1.11 0.91
N VAL A 108 6.58 1.98 0.17
CA VAL A 108 5.96 2.98 -0.70
C VAL A 108 6.09 2.53 -2.16
N LEU A 109 5.14 2.91 -3.00
CA LEU A 109 5.20 2.65 -4.42
C LEU A 109 5.95 3.78 -5.13
N ILE A 110 6.84 3.41 -6.04
CA ILE A 110 7.56 4.32 -6.93
C ILE A 110 7.34 3.83 -8.36
N THR A 111 6.77 4.68 -9.20
CA THR A 111 6.50 4.37 -10.61
C THR A 111 7.55 5.00 -11.51
N VAL A 112 8.27 4.14 -12.22
CA VAL A 112 9.31 4.54 -13.17
C VAL A 112 8.79 4.29 -14.59
N GLY A 113 8.72 5.35 -15.39
CA GLY A 113 8.45 5.30 -16.83
C GLY A 113 9.75 5.35 -17.64
N GLN A 114 9.63 5.11 -18.94
CA GLN A 114 10.71 5.33 -19.90
C GLN A 114 10.21 6.14 -21.10
N ILE A 115 10.86 7.28 -21.34
CA ILE A 115 10.58 8.17 -22.48
C ILE A 115 11.89 8.35 -23.24
N ASN A 116 11.93 7.93 -24.51
CA ASN A 116 13.11 8.04 -25.38
C ASN A 116 14.41 7.52 -24.74
N GLY A 117 14.33 6.39 -24.02
CA GLY A 117 15.49 5.79 -23.35
C GLY A 117 15.80 6.34 -21.96
N VAL A 118 15.22 7.48 -21.57
CA VAL A 118 15.43 8.12 -20.27
C VAL A 118 14.40 7.62 -19.26
N HIS A 119 14.85 7.32 -18.04
CA HIS A 119 13.98 6.94 -16.93
C HIS A 119 13.35 8.18 -16.31
N THR A 120 12.04 8.13 -16.09
CA THR A 120 11.27 9.24 -15.52
C THR A 120 10.46 8.76 -14.33
N VAL A 121 10.35 9.58 -13.31
CA VAL A 121 9.54 9.38 -12.10
C VAL A 121 8.62 10.58 -11.93
N ASP A 122 7.56 10.41 -11.17
CA ASP A 122 6.54 11.46 -10.95
C ASP A 122 5.98 12.08 -12.24
N THR A 123 5.67 11.21 -13.20
CA THR A 123 5.22 11.65 -14.52
C THR A 123 3.85 12.32 -14.44
N THR A 124 3.78 13.51 -15.03
CA THR A 124 2.52 14.20 -15.32
C THR A 124 1.70 13.41 -16.33
N ILE A 125 0.39 13.67 -16.46
CA ILE A 125 -0.46 13.05 -17.48
C ILE A 125 0.14 13.16 -18.90
N LYS A 126 0.80 14.27 -19.23
CA LYS A 126 1.40 14.50 -20.55
C LYS A 126 2.61 13.59 -20.78
N GLU A 127 3.51 13.51 -19.80
CA GLU A 127 4.68 12.63 -19.87
C GLU A 127 4.26 11.15 -19.87
N ASP A 128 3.23 10.83 -19.10
CA ASP A 128 2.68 9.48 -19.04
C ASP A 128 2.05 9.04 -20.37
N SER A 129 1.45 9.97 -21.12
CA SER A 129 0.84 9.69 -22.43
C SER A 129 1.82 9.30 -23.52
N VAL A 130 3.09 9.68 -23.38
CA VAL A 130 4.18 9.32 -24.30
C VAL A 130 5.05 8.17 -23.77
N THR A 131 4.73 7.65 -22.58
CA THR A 131 5.44 6.53 -21.96
C THR A 131 4.88 5.19 -22.47
N LEU A 132 5.72 4.40 -23.15
CA LEU A 132 5.28 3.11 -23.73
C LEU A 132 5.09 2.00 -22.69
N ALA A 133 5.97 1.98 -21.69
CA ALA A 133 5.94 1.02 -20.59
C ALA A 133 6.48 1.67 -19.32
N ARG A 134 5.95 1.22 -18.18
CA ARG A 134 6.34 1.67 -16.85
C ARG A 134 6.40 0.50 -15.89
N ILE A 135 7.14 0.65 -14.82
CA ILE A 135 7.18 -0.32 -13.72
C ILE A 135 6.96 0.41 -12.41
N THR A 136 5.99 -0.08 -11.65
CA THR A 136 5.75 0.35 -10.27
C THR A 136 6.47 -0.62 -9.33
N TYR A 137 7.37 -0.09 -8.50
CA TYR A 137 8.15 -0.82 -7.50
C TYR A 137 7.63 -0.52 -6.11
N GLY A 138 7.47 -1.53 -5.25
CA GLY A 138 7.27 -1.33 -3.82
C GLY A 138 8.59 -1.40 -3.07
N ILE A 139 9.03 -0.28 -2.52
CA ILE A 139 10.32 -0.14 -1.83
C ILE A 139 10.09 -0.04 -0.33
N LYS A 140 10.68 -0.95 0.43
CA LYS A 140 10.70 -0.85 1.91
C LYS A 140 11.73 0.18 2.37
N PRO A 141 11.58 0.74 3.58
CA PRO A 141 12.59 1.61 4.18
C PRO A 141 13.99 0.97 4.29
N SER A 142 14.06 -0.36 4.37
CA SER A 142 15.33 -1.11 4.35
C SER A 142 16.03 -1.13 2.98
N GLY A 143 15.44 -0.55 1.93
CA GLY A 143 15.96 -0.58 0.56
C GLY A 143 15.68 -1.88 -0.20
N SER A 144 14.81 -2.76 0.29
CA SER A 144 14.44 -3.97 -0.45
C SER A 144 13.20 -3.75 -1.32
N ILE A 145 13.22 -4.28 -2.55
CA ILE A 145 12.05 -4.32 -3.44
C ILE A 145 11.19 -5.52 -3.05
N VAL A 146 9.91 -5.28 -2.73
CA VAL A 146 8.94 -6.31 -2.30
C VAL A 146 7.75 -6.45 -3.25
N TYR A 147 7.63 -5.56 -4.21
CA TYR A 147 6.56 -5.54 -5.21
C TYR A 147 7.10 -4.98 -6.52
N MET A 148 6.65 -5.54 -7.64
CA MET A 148 6.88 -5.01 -8.99
C MET A 148 5.64 -5.27 -9.85
N ASN A 149 5.23 -4.29 -10.63
CA ASN A 149 4.17 -4.44 -11.62
C ASN A 149 4.50 -3.64 -12.88
N LYS A 150 4.49 -4.31 -14.03
CA LYS A 150 4.71 -3.68 -15.34
C LYS A 150 3.36 -3.31 -15.94
N ASP A 151 3.24 -2.07 -16.37
CA ASP A 151 2.07 -1.56 -17.10
C ASP A 151 2.50 -0.92 -18.43
N GLY A 152 1.55 -0.74 -19.34
CA GLY A 152 1.76 -0.24 -20.69
C GLY A 152 2.04 -1.35 -21.73
N GLY A 153 1.88 -0.98 -23.00
CA GLY A 153 1.99 -1.91 -24.14
C GLY A 153 3.42 -2.14 -24.64
N GLY A 154 4.38 -1.29 -24.24
CA GLY A 154 5.78 -1.40 -24.66
C GLY A 154 6.50 -2.61 -24.07
N SER A 155 7.56 -3.06 -24.75
CA SER A 155 8.47 -4.07 -24.21
C SER A 155 9.55 -3.41 -23.36
N LEU A 156 10.00 -4.11 -22.32
CA LEU A 156 11.14 -3.73 -21.48
C LEU A 156 12.05 -4.95 -21.37
N ASP A 157 13.33 -4.79 -21.70
CA ASP A 157 14.34 -5.81 -21.48
C ASP A 157 14.79 -5.83 -20.02
N LEU A 158 15.39 -6.93 -19.60
CA LEU A 158 15.78 -7.15 -18.21
C LEU A 158 16.80 -6.12 -17.70
N LEU A 159 17.68 -5.60 -18.57
CA LEU A 159 18.66 -4.59 -18.15
C LEU A 159 17.96 -3.27 -17.85
N ASN A 160 17.00 -2.85 -18.68
CA ASN A 160 16.17 -1.67 -18.41
C ASN A 160 15.34 -1.84 -17.13
N ILE A 161 14.74 -3.01 -16.89
CA ILE A 161 13.97 -3.25 -15.66
C ILE A 161 14.88 -3.09 -14.42
N ARG A 162 16.13 -3.56 -14.52
CA ARG A 162 17.11 -3.43 -13.43
C ARG A 162 17.58 -1.99 -13.26
N SER A 163 17.81 -1.23 -14.33
CA SER A 163 18.23 0.16 -14.23
C SER A 163 17.10 1.05 -13.70
N MET A 164 15.86 0.82 -14.12
CA MET A 164 14.67 1.49 -13.57
C MET A 164 14.55 1.26 -12.06
N GLY A 165 14.75 0.02 -11.59
CA GLY A 165 14.74 -0.28 -10.15
C GLY A 165 15.82 0.44 -9.35
N LYS A 166 16.96 0.82 -9.97
CA LYS A 166 18.00 1.62 -9.31
C LYS A 166 17.55 3.07 -9.10
N VAL A 167 16.73 3.61 -10.01
CA VAL A 167 16.20 4.99 -9.89
C VAL A 167 15.35 5.15 -8.63
N CYS A 168 14.68 4.09 -8.19
CA CYS A 168 13.86 4.11 -6.98
C CYS A 168 14.65 4.34 -5.67
N PHE A 169 15.98 4.26 -5.68
CA PHE A 169 16.82 4.48 -4.48
C PHE A 169 17.49 5.86 -4.42
N ILE A 170 17.35 6.64 -5.49
CA ILE A 170 17.85 8.02 -5.61
C ILE A 170 16.72 9.05 -5.62
N TYR A 171 15.47 8.58 -5.67
CA TYR A 171 14.25 9.36 -5.53
C TYR A 171 13.80 9.34 -4.07
#